data_AF-A0A838HEI0-F1
#
_entry.id   AF-A0A838HEI0-F1
#
_cell.length_a   1.000
_cell.length_b   1.000
_cell.length_c   1.000
_cell.angle_alpha   90.00
_cell.angle_beta   90.00
_cell.angle_gamma   90.00
#
_symmetry.space_group_name_H-M   'P 1'
#
loop_
_entity.id
_entity.type
_entity.pdbx_description
1 polymer ?
#
loop_
_entity_poly.entity_id
_entity_poly.type
_entity_poly.pdbx_seq_one_letter_code
_entity_poly.pdbx_strand_id
1 'polypeptide(L)'
;GLLLGAWLLGTISPDVLAALAGAVGGADGAGPRATARAATLASFPVSFSVTVFAWTAAAALLWWGIGQSRLSPSAVAGALGLLLVVDLWRVDARYLDVVDIDSTFAADAAESWLAEQTQPFRILPLPGTLGPNESILHRLEAVYGLQKFRLTWYDKLMGGAGAPNLGKLPLWRVLNLTYVVAPGPIRADGLTRPSGAPEGAYRWGGTAPRAWIAAEARVVEDAEALRLLESPTFDPARVALLAEPLPGAEARPGEGARPAPGPAGSLRAREATAMVRYLARSANHVEAEVSSPEGGVVMFSEAFHPYWEAMLDGRRTPIVRADLAFRAVAVPAGTHRVRMDYRPRAYERARIVTLVALSLAGCAGVLDLVRRRRRPRAPTAAETR
;
A
#
# COMPACT_ATOMS: atom_id res chain seq x y z
N GLY A 1 -11.24 -32.73 -34.68
CA GLY A 1 -12.08 -33.61 -33.84
C GLY A 1 -11.31 -34.06 -32.61
N LEU A 2 -10.54 -35.15 -32.71
CA LEU A 2 -9.84 -35.79 -31.58
C LEU A 2 -8.75 -34.94 -30.92
N LEU A 3 -8.08 -34.04 -31.65
CA LEU A 3 -7.02 -33.17 -31.11
C LEU A 3 -7.56 -32.00 -30.25
N LEU A 4 -8.80 -31.54 -30.49
CA LEU A 4 -9.43 -30.49 -29.67
C LEU A 4 -9.98 -31.05 -28.35
N GLY A 5 -10.48 -32.29 -28.36
CA GLY A 5 -10.94 -32.99 -27.15
C GLY A 5 -9.81 -33.34 -26.19
N ALA A 6 -8.64 -33.71 -26.72
CA ALA A 6 -7.43 -33.94 -25.93
C ALA A 6 -6.85 -32.64 -25.33
N TRP A 7 -6.99 -31.51 -26.02
CA TRP A 7 -6.56 -30.21 -25.50
C TRP A 7 -7.46 -29.72 -24.36
N LEU A 8 -8.78 -29.92 -24.47
CA LEU A 8 -9.74 -29.57 -23.41
C LEU A 8 -9.58 -30.43 -22.15
N LEU A 9 -9.33 -31.73 -22.29
CA LEU A 9 -9.03 -32.61 -21.15
C LEU A 9 -7.66 -32.30 -20.51
N GLY A 10 -6.71 -31.77 -21.29
CA GLY A 10 -5.40 -31.32 -20.79
C GLY A 10 -5.40 -29.98 -20.05
N THR A 11 -6.51 -29.23 -20.05
CA THR A 11 -6.62 -27.92 -19.36
C THR A 11 -7.14 -28.01 -17.93
N ILE A 12 -7.58 -29.18 -17.48
CA ILE A 12 -7.80 -29.41 -16.05
C ILE A 12 -6.44 -29.77 -15.47
N SER A 13 -5.66 -28.75 -15.06
CA SER A 13 -4.37 -29.00 -14.44
C SER A 13 -4.57 -29.84 -13.16
N PRO A 14 -3.56 -30.65 -12.77
CA PRO A 14 -3.56 -31.33 -11.48
C PRO A 14 -3.85 -30.38 -10.31
N ASP A 15 -3.49 -29.10 -10.44
CA ASP A 15 -3.78 -28.06 -9.44
C ASP A 15 -5.27 -27.70 -9.34
N VAL A 16 -6.02 -27.75 -10.45
CA VAL A 16 -7.49 -27.56 -10.44
C VAL A 16 -8.18 -28.75 -9.78
N LEU A 17 -7.71 -29.97 -10.04
CA LEU A 17 -8.20 -31.19 -9.38
C LEU A 17 -7.82 -31.21 -7.88
N ALA A 18 -6.64 -30.73 -7.51
CA ALA A 18 -6.20 -30.58 -6.13
C ALA A 18 -6.99 -29.47 -5.39
N ALA A 19 -7.31 -28.37 -6.07
CA ALA A 19 -8.18 -27.31 -5.52
C ALA A 19 -9.62 -27.80 -5.30
N LEU A 20 -10.14 -28.63 -6.20
CA LEU A 20 -11.45 -29.29 -6.05
C LEU A 20 -11.44 -30.33 -4.91
N ALA A 21 -10.38 -31.12 -4.78
CA ALA A 21 -10.24 -32.10 -3.70
C ALA A 21 -10.07 -31.42 -2.32
N GLY A 22 -9.33 -30.32 -2.25
CA GLY A 22 -9.17 -29.51 -1.04
C GLY A 22 -10.45 -28.78 -0.61
N ALA A 23 -11.32 -28.39 -1.56
CA ALA A 23 -12.61 -27.78 -1.26
C ALA A 23 -13.66 -28.78 -0.71
N VAL A 24 -13.49 -30.08 -0.99
CA VAL A 24 -14.34 -31.17 -0.47
C VAL A 24 -13.82 -31.70 0.88
N GLY A 25 -12.54 -31.46 1.20
CA GLY A 25 -11.90 -31.82 2.46
C GLY A 25 -12.09 -30.77 3.57
N GLY A 26 -13.30 -30.70 4.13
CA GLY A 26 -13.54 -30.23 5.50
C GLY A 26 -13.29 -28.76 5.81
N ALA A 27 -14.33 -27.93 5.70
CA ALA A 27 -14.43 -26.62 6.34
C ALA A 27 -14.97 -26.72 7.78
N ASP A 28 -14.72 -27.83 8.48
CA ASP A 28 -15.21 -28.03 9.84
C ASP A 28 -14.30 -27.28 10.83
N GLY A 29 -14.67 -26.04 11.12
CA GLY A 29 -14.00 -25.16 12.10
C GLY A 29 -13.45 -23.85 11.53
N ALA A 30 -13.60 -23.58 10.23
CA ALA A 30 -13.11 -22.38 9.59
C ALA A 30 -14.09 -21.20 9.75
N GLY A 31 -13.64 -20.07 10.31
CA GLY A 31 -14.48 -18.88 10.48
C GLY A 31 -14.99 -18.28 9.15
N PRO A 32 -15.96 -17.34 9.18
CA PRO A 32 -16.65 -16.79 7.99
C PRO A 32 -15.71 -16.29 6.87
N ARG A 33 -14.52 -15.79 7.22
CA ARG A 33 -13.51 -15.33 6.25
C ARG A 33 -12.90 -16.47 5.44
N ALA A 34 -12.59 -17.58 6.11
CA ALA A 34 -11.94 -18.72 5.49
C ALA A 34 -12.92 -19.48 4.57
N THR A 35 -14.18 -19.57 4.97
CA THR A 35 -15.25 -20.14 4.13
C THR A 35 -15.54 -19.27 2.90
N ALA A 36 -15.61 -17.94 3.06
CA ALA A 36 -15.76 -17.02 1.93
C ALA A 36 -14.59 -17.14 0.93
N ARG A 37 -13.34 -17.13 1.43
CA ARG A 37 -12.14 -17.24 0.58
C ARG A 37 -12.05 -18.59 -0.15
N ALA A 38 -12.40 -19.69 0.52
CA ALA A 38 -12.45 -21.02 -0.10
C ALA A 38 -13.53 -21.11 -1.19
N ALA A 39 -14.72 -20.53 -0.96
CA ALA A 39 -15.80 -20.49 -1.94
C ALA A 39 -15.43 -19.68 -3.20
N THR A 40 -14.76 -18.53 -3.03
CA THR A 40 -14.26 -17.73 -4.16
C THR A 40 -13.19 -18.47 -4.96
N LEU A 41 -12.23 -19.11 -4.29
CA LEU A 41 -11.13 -19.85 -4.94
C LEU A 41 -11.60 -21.12 -5.64
N ALA A 42 -12.58 -21.84 -5.09
CA ALA A 42 -13.12 -23.06 -5.70
C ALA A 42 -14.03 -22.76 -6.89
N SER A 43 -14.77 -21.65 -6.86
CA SER A 43 -15.71 -21.30 -7.93
C SER A 43 -15.03 -20.70 -9.17
N PHE A 44 -13.87 -20.05 -9.03
CA PHE A 44 -13.22 -19.36 -10.15
C PHE A 44 -12.73 -20.31 -11.27
N PRO A 45 -11.97 -21.39 -11.02
CA PRO A 45 -11.45 -22.26 -12.08
C PRO A 45 -12.55 -23.02 -12.82
N VAL A 46 -13.54 -23.53 -12.09
CA VAL A 46 -14.68 -24.25 -12.68
C VAL A 46 -15.50 -23.32 -13.56
N SER A 47 -15.80 -22.13 -13.04
CA SER A 47 -16.54 -21.11 -13.77
C SER A 47 -15.77 -20.64 -15.00
N PHE A 48 -14.45 -20.48 -14.91
CA PHE A 48 -13.59 -20.10 -16.03
C PHE A 48 -13.53 -21.19 -17.11
N SER A 49 -13.28 -22.44 -16.76
CA SER A 49 -13.15 -23.55 -17.71
C SER A 49 -14.45 -23.88 -18.44
N VAL A 50 -15.59 -23.88 -17.73
CA VAL A 50 -16.93 -24.08 -18.35
C VAL A 50 -17.22 -22.95 -19.35
N THR A 51 -16.80 -21.74 -19.03
CA THR A 51 -16.94 -20.58 -19.91
C THR A 51 -16.04 -20.76 -21.12
N VAL A 52 -14.73 -20.89 -20.97
CA VAL A 52 -13.83 -21.08 -22.13
C VAL A 52 -14.36 -22.16 -23.09
N PHE A 53 -14.79 -23.31 -22.57
CA PHE A 53 -15.41 -24.38 -23.36
C PHE A 53 -16.68 -23.95 -24.11
N ALA A 54 -17.66 -23.36 -23.41
CA ALA A 54 -18.91 -22.91 -24.03
C ALA A 54 -18.67 -21.87 -25.14
N TRP A 55 -17.68 -21.01 -24.97
CA TRP A 55 -17.35 -19.95 -25.93
C TRP A 55 -16.59 -20.49 -27.13
N THR A 56 -15.70 -21.46 -26.92
CA THR A 56 -15.05 -22.18 -28.03
C THR A 56 -16.07 -22.98 -28.83
N ALA A 57 -17.00 -23.65 -28.17
CA ALA A 57 -18.08 -24.38 -28.82
C ALA A 57 -18.99 -23.44 -29.63
N ALA A 58 -19.39 -22.30 -29.05
CA ALA A 58 -20.21 -21.30 -29.74
C ALA A 58 -19.48 -20.71 -30.97
N ALA A 59 -18.20 -20.38 -30.84
CA ALA A 59 -17.38 -19.90 -31.95
C ALA A 59 -17.23 -20.97 -33.06
N ALA A 60 -17.05 -22.25 -32.69
CA ALA A 60 -16.96 -23.36 -33.64
C ALA A 60 -18.29 -23.59 -34.38
N LEU A 61 -19.43 -23.48 -33.69
CA LEU A 61 -20.76 -23.58 -34.29
C LEU A 61 -21.06 -22.42 -35.25
N LEU A 62 -20.67 -21.20 -34.89
CA LEU A 62 -20.77 -20.03 -35.76
C LEU A 62 -19.90 -20.20 -37.01
N TRP A 63 -18.66 -20.65 -36.85
CA TRP A 63 -17.74 -20.91 -37.96
C TRP A 63 -18.27 -22.02 -38.89
N TRP A 64 -18.76 -23.12 -38.32
CA TRP A 64 -19.39 -24.20 -39.09
C TRP A 64 -20.64 -23.73 -39.84
N GLY A 65 -21.49 -22.92 -39.20
CA GLY A 65 -22.69 -22.35 -39.82
C GLY A 65 -22.39 -21.41 -40.99
N ILE A 66 -21.29 -20.64 -40.91
CA ILE A 66 -20.75 -19.85 -42.05
C ILE A 66 -20.29 -20.79 -43.17
N GLY A 67 -19.49 -21.82 -42.83
CA GLY A 67 -18.97 -22.78 -43.80
C GLY A 67 -20.06 -23.58 -44.53
N GLN A 68 -21.22 -23.77 -43.90
CA GLN A 68 -22.40 -24.43 -44.47
C GLN A 68 -23.36 -23.44 -45.17
N SER A 69 -23.03 -22.14 -45.25
CA SER A 69 -23.91 -21.09 -45.78
C SER A 69 -25.29 -21.01 -45.10
N ARG A 70 -25.39 -21.49 -43.85
CA ARG A 70 -26.65 -21.53 -43.07
C ARG A 70 -26.88 -20.26 -42.25
N LEU A 71 -25.85 -19.44 -42.06
CA LEU A 71 -25.90 -18.21 -41.28
C LEU A 71 -25.44 -17.03 -42.13
N SER A 72 -26.21 -15.93 -42.07
CA SER A 72 -25.81 -14.67 -42.70
C SER A 72 -24.75 -13.94 -41.87
N PRO A 73 -23.93 -13.05 -42.48
CA PRO A 73 -22.95 -12.24 -41.73
C PRO A 73 -23.58 -11.43 -40.59
N SER A 74 -24.79 -10.90 -40.79
CA SER A 74 -25.52 -10.16 -39.75
C SER A 74 -25.96 -11.05 -38.58
N ALA A 75 -26.36 -12.30 -38.85
CA ALA A 75 -26.72 -13.26 -37.81
C ALA A 75 -25.49 -13.65 -36.96
N VAL A 76 -24.33 -13.82 -37.62
CA VAL A 76 -23.05 -14.07 -36.92
C VAL A 76 -22.64 -12.86 -36.07
N ALA A 77 -22.73 -11.64 -36.63
CA ALA A 77 -22.41 -10.43 -35.88
C ALA A 77 -23.34 -10.24 -34.66
N GLY A 78 -24.64 -10.51 -34.82
CA GLY A 78 -25.61 -10.49 -33.72
C GLY A 78 -25.31 -11.55 -32.66
N ALA A 79 -24.96 -12.78 -33.07
CA ALA A 79 -24.59 -13.84 -32.15
C ALA A 79 -23.28 -13.54 -31.39
N LEU A 80 -22.26 -12.98 -32.06
CA LEU A 80 -21.03 -12.52 -31.43
C LEU A 80 -21.27 -11.34 -30.47
N GLY A 81 -22.16 -10.42 -30.82
CA GLY A 81 -22.57 -9.33 -29.94
C GLY A 81 -23.29 -9.82 -28.68
N LEU A 82 -24.25 -10.74 -28.84
CA LEU A 82 -24.96 -11.37 -27.72
C LEU A 82 -23.99 -12.15 -26.82
N LEU A 83 -23.07 -12.88 -27.45
CA LEU A 83 -21.97 -13.54 -26.77
C LEU A 83 -21.20 -12.47 -25.95
N LEU A 84 -20.57 -11.47 -26.56
CA LEU A 84 -19.84 -10.44 -25.80
C LEU A 84 -20.64 -9.82 -24.64
N VAL A 85 -21.93 -9.54 -24.81
CA VAL A 85 -22.80 -9.04 -23.73
C VAL A 85 -22.94 -10.05 -22.59
N VAL A 86 -23.18 -11.33 -22.88
CA VAL A 86 -23.31 -12.39 -21.87
C VAL A 86 -21.98 -12.61 -21.15
N ASP A 87 -20.85 -12.58 -21.86
CA ASP A 87 -19.52 -12.71 -21.24
C ASP A 87 -19.25 -11.57 -20.26
N LEU A 88 -19.40 -10.33 -20.74
CA LEU A 88 -19.18 -9.13 -19.94
C LEU A 88 -20.13 -9.07 -18.75
N TRP A 89 -21.43 -9.33 -18.97
CA TRP A 89 -22.40 -9.34 -17.89
C TRP A 89 -22.09 -10.40 -16.85
N ARG A 90 -21.67 -11.61 -17.25
CA ARG A 90 -21.33 -12.68 -16.30
C ARG A 90 -20.11 -12.33 -15.44
N VAL A 91 -19.10 -11.70 -16.05
CA VAL A 91 -17.90 -11.23 -15.33
C VAL A 91 -18.26 -10.09 -14.37
N ASP A 92 -19.01 -9.10 -14.85
CA ASP A 92 -19.33 -7.90 -14.08
C ASP A 92 -20.44 -8.10 -13.04
N ALA A 93 -21.37 -9.04 -13.26
CA ALA A 93 -22.46 -9.34 -12.33
C ALA A 93 -21.98 -9.88 -10.98
N ARG A 94 -20.75 -10.41 -10.90
CA ARG A 94 -20.12 -10.87 -9.65
C ARG A 94 -19.00 -9.95 -9.17
N TYR A 95 -18.83 -8.77 -9.77
CA TYR A 95 -17.70 -7.90 -9.45
C TYR A 95 -17.78 -7.31 -8.04
N LEU A 96 -18.99 -7.17 -7.48
CA LEU A 96 -19.22 -6.57 -6.16
C LEU A 96 -19.96 -7.56 -5.26
N ASP A 97 -19.21 -8.31 -4.46
CA ASP A 97 -19.76 -8.97 -3.29
C ASP A 97 -20.01 -7.93 -2.20
N VAL A 98 -21.29 -7.69 -1.90
CA VAL A 98 -21.69 -6.85 -0.77
C VAL A 98 -21.61 -7.71 0.49
N VAL A 99 -20.55 -7.48 1.27
CA VAL A 99 -20.39 -8.10 2.58
C VAL A 99 -20.69 -7.07 3.67
N ASP A 100 -21.24 -7.54 4.78
CA ASP A 100 -21.31 -6.73 5.99
C ASP A 100 -19.90 -6.56 6.55
N ILE A 101 -19.38 -5.33 6.50
CA ILE A 101 -18.01 -5.01 6.88
C ILE A 101 -17.79 -5.25 8.37
N ASP A 102 -18.80 -4.97 9.20
CA ASP A 102 -18.64 -5.04 10.66
C ASP A 102 -18.52 -6.49 11.13
N SER A 103 -19.29 -7.42 10.54
CA SER A 103 -19.15 -8.85 10.85
C SER A 103 -17.96 -9.49 10.13
N THR A 104 -17.70 -9.12 8.87
CA THR A 104 -16.62 -9.73 8.07
C THR A 104 -15.26 -9.27 8.57
N PHE A 105 -15.09 -7.98 8.85
CA PHE A 105 -13.84 -7.37 9.28
C PHE A 105 -13.93 -6.90 10.74
N ALA A 106 -14.67 -7.61 11.60
CA ALA A 106 -14.66 -7.33 13.02
C ALA A 106 -13.22 -7.33 13.56
N ALA A 107 -12.87 -6.28 14.31
CA ALA A 107 -11.64 -6.24 15.08
C ALA A 107 -11.69 -7.34 16.14
N ASP A 108 -10.58 -8.04 16.34
CA ASP A 108 -10.44 -8.89 17.52
C ASP A 108 -10.22 -8.02 18.77
N ALA A 109 -10.22 -8.66 19.95
CA ALA A 109 -10.03 -7.95 21.21
C ALA A 109 -8.68 -7.21 21.23
N ALA A 110 -7.63 -7.80 20.65
CA ALA A 110 -6.29 -7.21 20.60
C ALA A 110 -6.25 -5.94 19.75
N GLU A 111 -6.80 -5.96 18.54
CA GLU A 111 -6.89 -4.77 17.69
C GLU A 111 -7.80 -3.70 18.29
N SER A 112 -8.94 -4.08 18.91
CA SER A 112 -9.81 -3.13 19.60
C SER A 112 -9.07 -2.42 20.73
N TRP A 113 -8.34 -3.17 21.56
CA TRP A 113 -7.51 -2.61 22.63
C TRP A 113 -6.36 -1.74 22.08
N LEU A 114 -5.76 -2.15 20.95
CA LEU A 114 -4.68 -1.41 20.29
C LEU A 114 -5.17 -0.07 19.73
N ALA A 115 -6.40 0.00 19.23
CA ALA A 115 -6.98 1.23 18.69
C ALA A 115 -7.09 2.36 19.74
N GLU A 116 -7.11 2.01 21.03
CA GLU A 116 -7.14 2.95 22.16
C GLU A 116 -5.74 3.41 22.60
N GLN A 117 -4.67 2.80 22.08
CA GLN A 117 -3.30 3.14 22.47
C GLN A 117 -2.80 4.42 21.79
N THR A 118 -1.84 5.10 22.42
CA THR A 118 -1.27 6.33 21.89
C THR A 118 -0.43 6.07 20.64
N GLN A 119 -0.92 6.51 19.49
CA GLN A 119 -0.23 6.49 18.19
C GLN A 119 0.80 7.65 18.07
N PRO A 120 1.83 7.55 17.20
CA PRO A 120 2.04 6.55 16.15
C PRO A 120 2.82 5.31 16.59
N PHE A 121 2.35 4.14 16.14
CA PHE A 121 3.07 2.87 16.15
C PHE A 121 2.59 1.99 14.97
N ARG A 122 3.37 0.97 14.63
CA ARG A 122 2.92 -0.11 13.74
C ARG A 122 2.68 -1.41 14.49
N ILE A 123 1.82 -2.24 13.92
CA ILE A 123 1.51 -3.58 14.38
C ILE A 123 1.99 -4.64 13.37
N LEU A 124 2.28 -5.83 13.86
CA LEU A 124 2.52 -7.03 13.05
C LEU A 124 1.41 -8.05 13.33
N PRO A 125 0.35 -8.09 12.51
CA PRO A 125 -0.66 -9.14 12.60
C PRO A 125 -0.11 -10.47 12.05
N LEU A 126 -0.13 -11.52 12.87
CA LEU A 126 0.35 -12.85 12.50
C LEU A 126 -0.72 -13.66 11.73
N PRO A 127 -0.33 -14.71 10.97
CA PRO A 127 -1.30 -15.59 10.33
C PRO A 127 -2.35 -16.11 11.33
N GLY A 128 -3.63 -16.01 10.97
CA GLY A 128 -4.76 -16.34 11.85
C GLY A 128 -5.48 -15.13 12.44
N THR A 129 -4.92 -13.92 12.33
CA THR A 129 -5.60 -12.65 12.65
C THR A 129 -6.17 -11.99 11.39
N LEU A 130 -6.55 -10.71 11.48
CA LEU A 130 -6.78 -9.86 10.30
C LEU A 130 -5.58 -9.91 9.36
N GLY A 131 -5.87 -10.02 8.06
CA GLY A 131 -4.88 -10.19 7.00
C GLY A 131 -4.02 -8.94 6.77
N PRO A 132 -2.99 -9.04 5.90
CA PRO A 132 -2.10 -7.92 5.61
C PRO A 132 -2.86 -6.69 5.06
N ASN A 133 -2.85 -5.60 5.83
CA ASN A 133 -3.61 -4.33 5.66
C ASN A 133 -5.06 -4.31 6.13
N GLU A 134 -5.66 -5.41 6.58
CA GLU A 134 -7.06 -5.35 6.99
C GLU A 134 -7.26 -4.51 8.25
N SER A 135 -6.26 -4.47 9.15
CA SER A 135 -6.22 -3.60 10.33
C SER A 135 -6.33 -2.10 10.01
N ILE A 136 -6.16 -1.68 8.74
CA ILE A 136 -6.41 -0.30 8.31
C ILE A 136 -7.87 0.12 8.53
N LEU A 137 -8.81 -0.83 8.48
CA LEU A 137 -10.23 -0.60 8.74
C LEU A 137 -10.46 -0.14 10.19
N HIS A 138 -9.55 -0.52 11.09
CA HIS A 138 -9.55 -0.12 12.50
C HIS A 138 -8.52 0.98 12.80
N ARG A 139 -8.01 1.65 11.76
CA ARG A 139 -7.01 2.73 11.86
C ARG A 139 -5.71 2.29 12.54
N LEU A 140 -5.36 1.02 12.42
CA LEU A 140 -4.08 0.45 12.85
C LEU A 140 -3.17 0.25 11.65
N GLU A 141 -1.94 0.73 11.78
CA GLU A 141 -0.95 0.61 10.70
C GLU A 141 -0.19 -0.71 10.81
N ALA A 142 -0.37 -1.60 9.83
CA ALA A 142 0.38 -2.85 9.78
C ALA A 142 1.73 -2.69 9.06
N VAL A 143 2.77 -3.41 9.51
CA VAL A 143 4.11 -3.37 8.89
C VAL A 143 4.17 -3.94 7.47
N TYR A 144 3.17 -4.69 7.02
CA TYR A 144 3.12 -5.24 5.67
C TYR A 144 3.03 -4.16 4.58
N GLY A 145 2.44 -3.00 4.89
CA GLY A 145 2.18 -1.93 3.93
C GLY A 145 1.15 -2.29 2.85
N LEU A 146 0.70 -1.30 2.06
CA LEU A 146 -0.36 -1.46 1.05
C LEU A 146 -0.03 -2.54 0.00
N GLN A 147 -0.80 -3.63 -0.03
CA GLN A 147 -0.43 -4.89 -0.71
C GLN A 147 -0.60 -4.88 -2.24
N LYS A 148 -1.43 -4.01 -2.82
CA LYS A 148 -1.74 -4.05 -4.27
C LYS A 148 -0.83 -3.16 -5.13
N PHE A 149 -0.18 -2.16 -4.53
CA PHE A 149 0.75 -1.26 -5.22
C PHE A 149 2.06 -1.19 -4.44
N ARG A 150 2.80 -2.29 -4.45
CA ARG A 150 4.03 -2.44 -3.67
C ARG A 150 5.18 -1.69 -4.33
N LEU A 151 5.84 -0.84 -3.55
CA LEU A 151 7.08 -0.20 -3.96
C LEU A 151 8.21 -1.23 -3.94
N THR A 152 9.01 -1.29 -5.01
CA THR A 152 10.05 -2.30 -5.18
C THR A 152 11.00 -2.39 -3.99
N TRP A 153 11.43 -1.26 -3.42
CA TRP A 153 12.30 -1.23 -2.25
C TRP A 153 11.63 -1.76 -0.97
N TYR A 154 10.35 -1.46 -0.77
CA TYR A 154 9.59 -1.99 0.38
C TYR A 154 9.36 -3.49 0.21
N ASP A 155 9.08 -3.94 -1.01
CA ASP A 155 8.93 -5.37 -1.32
C ASP A 155 10.23 -6.15 -1.08
N LYS A 156 11.39 -5.58 -1.45
CA LYS A 156 12.71 -6.13 -1.11
C LYS A 156 12.93 -6.21 0.41
N LEU A 157 12.56 -5.16 1.16
CA LEU A 157 12.67 -5.16 2.62
C LEU A 157 11.83 -6.28 3.24
N MET A 158 10.59 -6.46 2.77
CA MET A 158 9.69 -7.53 3.22
C MET A 158 10.14 -8.93 2.75
N GLY A 159 10.92 -9.03 1.68
CA GLY A 159 11.36 -10.30 1.09
C GLY A 159 10.37 -10.87 0.08
N GLY A 160 9.48 -10.05 -0.49
CA GLY A 160 8.52 -10.47 -1.51
C GLY A 160 7.19 -10.98 -0.96
N ALA A 161 6.57 -11.90 -1.71
CA ALA A 161 5.30 -12.50 -1.33
C ALA A 161 5.41 -13.28 -0.01
N GLY A 162 4.44 -13.10 0.89
CA GLY A 162 4.46 -13.70 2.23
C GLY A 162 5.34 -12.97 3.26
N ALA A 163 6.13 -11.97 2.83
CA ALA A 163 6.97 -11.15 3.67
C ALA A 163 7.89 -11.94 4.64
N PRO A 164 8.68 -12.92 4.15
CA PRO A 164 9.48 -13.81 5.00
C PRO A 164 10.51 -13.07 5.86
N ASN A 165 10.96 -11.89 5.44
CA ASN A 165 11.91 -11.10 6.21
C ASN A 165 11.31 -10.56 7.51
N LEU A 166 9.98 -10.50 7.66
CA LEU A 166 9.35 -10.12 8.93
C LEU A 166 9.62 -11.13 10.06
N GLY A 167 10.10 -12.35 9.76
CA GLY A 167 10.61 -13.28 10.77
C GLY A 167 11.98 -12.88 11.34
N LYS A 168 12.68 -11.90 10.74
CA LYS A 168 14.01 -11.45 11.17
C LYS A 168 13.88 -10.28 12.14
N LEU A 169 14.00 -10.57 13.44
CA LEU A 169 13.88 -9.57 14.52
C LEU A 169 14.70 -8.29 14.32
N PRO A 170 15.95 -8.31 13.78
CA PRO A 170 16.71 -7.07 13.55
C PRO A 170 15.98 -6.05 12.67
N LEU A 171 15.19 -6.51 11.68
CA LEU A 171 14.44 -5.63 10.79
C LEU A 171 13.30 -4.86 11.49
N TRP A 172 12.84 -5.34 12.65
CA TRP A 172 11.76 -4.68 13.38
C TRP A 172 12.16 -3.28 13.86
N ARG A 173 13.47 -3.05 14.05
CA ARG A 173 14.07 -1.79 14.52
C ARG A 173 13.88 -0.60 13.58
N VAL A 174 13.63 -0.85 12.29
CA VAL A 174 13.38 0.20 11.29
C VAL A 174 11.90 0.32 10.90
N LEU A 175 11.02 -0.53 11.43
CA LEU A 175 9.63 -0.64 10.97
C LEU A 175 8.64 0.17 11.81
N ASN A 176 9.10 0.89 12.83
CA ASN A 176 8.24 1.47 13.86
C ASN A 176 7.27 0.43 14.49
N LEU A 177 7.68 -0.85 14.51
CA LEU A 177 6.90 -1.91 15.12
C LEU A 177 6.88 -1.68 16.64
N THR A 178 5.71 -1.77 17.24
CA THR A 178 5.56 -1.73 18.71
C THR A 178 4.78 -2.93 19.22
N TYR A 179 3.78 -3.40 18.45
CA TYR A 179 2.94 -4.52 18.87
C TYR A 179 2.88 -5.63 17.83
N VAL A 180 2.77 -6.86 18.30
CA VAL A 180 2.46 -8.06 17.52
C VAL A 180 1.06 -8.50 17.91
N VAL A 181 0.22 -8.79 16.91
CA VAL A 181 -1.13 -9.32 17.09
C VAL A 181 -1.09 -10.80 16.70
N ALA A 182 -1.49 -11.68 17.61
CA ALA A 182 -1.45 -13.12 17.42
C ALA A 182 -2.84 -13.74 17.63
N PRO A 183 -3.18 -14.83 16.92
CA PRO A 183 -4.48 -15.49 17.07
C PRO A 183 -4.63 -16.25 18.41
N GLY A 184 -3.56 -16.35 19.19
CA GLY A 184 -3.52 -17.08 20.44
C GLY A 184 -2.22 -16.80 21.21
N PRO A 185 -1.98 -17.54 22.30
CA PRO A 185 -0.87 -17.25 23.18
C PRO A 185 0.46 -17.65 22.56
N ILE A 186 1.38 -16.70 22.43
CA ILE A 186 2.74 -16.92 21.93
C ILE A 186 3.79 -16.69 23.02
N ARG A 187 4.89 -17.44 22.94
CA ARG A 187 6.11 -17.23 23.72
C ARG A 187 7.26 -17.01 22.74
N ALA A 188 7.82 -15.80 22.75
CA ALA A 188 8.97 -15.44 21.93
C ALA A 188 9.82 -14.40 22.69
N ASP A 189 11.13 -14.46 22.49
CA ASP A 189 12.06 -13.54 23.15
C ASP A 189 11.78 -12.09 22.72
N GLY A 190 11.80 -11.18 23.69
CA GLY A 190 11.54 -9.76 23.47
C GLY A 190 10.06 -9.41 23.23
N LEU A 191 9.13 -10.36 23.32
CA LEU A 191 7.69 -10.09 23.34
C LEU A 191 7.13 -10.26 24.74
N THR A 192 6.40 -9.25 25.21
CA THR A 192 5.71 -9.29 26.50
C THR A 192 4.27 -8.86 26.32
N ARG A 193 3.35 -9.48 27.07
CA ARG A 193 1.96 -9.03 27.08
C ARG A 193 1.85 -7.81 28.02
N PRO A 194 1.37 -6.64 27.55
CA PRO A 194 1.18 -5.49 28.42
C PRO A 194 0.14 -5.78 29.52
N SER A 195 0.28 -5.10 30.65
CA SER A 195 -0.73 -5.17 31.72
C SER A 195 -2.09 -4.72 31.19
N GLY A 196 -3.13 -5.51 31.45
CA GLY A 196 -4.50 -5.23 30.98
C GLY A 196 -4.75 -5.46 29.49
N ALA A 197 -3.72 -5.80 28.70
CA ALA A 197 -3.93 -6.16 27.29
C ALA A 197 -4.65 -7.51 27.19
N PRO A 198 -5.53 -7.72 26.20
CA PRO A 198 -6.19 -8.99 25.94
C PRO A 198 -5.21 -10.05 25.43
N GLU A 199 -5.67 -11.30 25.32
CA GLU A 199 -4.89 -12.36 24.69
C GLU A 199 -4.69 -12.05 23.20
N GLY A 200 -3.50 -12.32 22.67
CA GLY A 200 -3.13 -11.95 21.30
C GLY A 200 -2.41 -10.62 21.15
N ALA A 201 -2.44 -9.71 22.14
CA ALA A 201 -1.72 -8.43 22.09
C ALA A 201 -0.36 -8.50 22.80
N TYR A 202 0.73 -8.37 22.03
CA TYR A 202 2.10 -8.44 22.54
C TYR A 202 2.87 -7.18 22.21
N ARG A 203 3.61 -6.62 23.16
CA ARG A 203 4.53 -5.51 22.94
C ARG A 203 5.93 -6.05 22.70
N TRP A 204 6.57 -5.54 21.65
CA TRP A 204 7.98 -5.76 21.40
C TRP A 204 8.82 -4.85 22.28
N GLY A 205 9.81 -5.43 22.96
CA GLY A 205 10.70 -4.75 23.89
C GLY A 205 11.85 -3.99 23.24
N GLY A 206 12.09 -4.18 21.94
CA GLY A 206 13.10 -3.42 21.21
C GLY A 206 12.64 -2.00 20.84
N THR A 207 13.58 -1.19 20.36
CA THR A 207 13.34 0.21 20.01
C THR A 207 13.15 0.35 18.49
N ALA A 208 12.00 0.86 18.06
CA ALA A 208 11.75 1.30 16.67
C ALA A 208 10.97 2.61 16.68
N PRO A 209 11.65 3.75 16.82
CA PRO A 209 10.98 5.04 16.75
C PRO A 209 10.42 5.29 15.33
N ARG A 210 9.37 6.10 15.22
CA ARG A 210 8.81 6.49 13.92
C ARG A 210 9.78 7.36 13.13
N ALA A 211 10.52 8.20 13.83
CA ALA A 211 11.60 9.00 13.28
C ALA A 211 12.70 9.17 14.34
N TRP A 212 13.94 9.25 13.89
CA TRP A 212 15.11 9.41 14.75
C TRP A 212 16.21 10.17 14.01
N ILE A 213 17.27 10.54 14.72
CA ILE A 213 18.45 11.15 14.13
C ILE A 213 19.58 10.14 14.22
N ALA A 214 20.07 9.70 13.06
CA ALA A 214 21.30 8.91 12.99
C ALA A 214 22.51 9.84 13.05
N ALA A 215 23.48 9.47 13.88
CA ALA A 215 24.73 10.21 14.06
C ALA A 215 25.66 10.05 12.85
N GLU A 216 25.61 8.89 12.21
CA GLU A 216 26.46 8.52 11.08
C GLU A 216 25.60 8.13 9.88
N ALA A 217 26.13 8.30 8.68
CA ALA A 217 25.50 7.84 7.46
C ALA A 217 26.51 7.12 6.57
N ARG A 218 26.07 6.05 5.92
CA ARG A 218 26.87 5.27 4.97
C ARG A 218 26.10 5.08 3.69
N VAL A 219 26.69 5.43 2.57
CA VAL A 219 26.11 5.12 1.25
C VAL A 219 26.42 3.67 0.92
N VAL A 220 25.39 2.87 0.68
CA VAL A 220 25.50 1.43 0.40
C VAL A 220 24.48 1.00 -0.63
N GLU A 221 24.81 -0.07 -1.37
CA GLU A 221 23.89 -0.70 -2.31
C GLU A 221 22.76 -1.45 -1.59
N ASP A 222 21.61 -1.62 -2.26
CA ASP A 222 20.41 -2.26 -1.69
C ASP A 222 20.70 -3.63 -1.04
N ALA A 223 21.53 -4.46 -1.68
CA ALA A 223 21.86 -5.79 -1.20
C ALA A 223 22.71 -5.77 0.08
N GLU A 224 23.64 -4.81 0.18
CA GLU A 224 24.42 -4.60 1.40
C GLU A 224 23.54 -3.98 2.49
N ALA A 225 22.68 -3.02 2.14
CA ALA A 225 21.74 -2.42 3.08
C ALA A 225 20.86 -3.48 3.75
N LEU A 226 20.26 -4.38 2.96
CA LEU A 226 19.45 -5.47 3.50
C LEU A 226 20.27 -6.39 4.41
N ARG A 227 21.47 -6.81 3.98
CA ARG A 227 22.36 -7.65 4.79
C ARG A 227 22.73 -7.01 6.13
N LEU A 228 23.01 -5.71 6.14
CA LEU A 228 23.33 -4.96 7.37
C LEU A 228 22.11 -4.86 8.28
N LEU A 229 20.94 -4.52 7.74
CA LEU A 229 19.69 -4.43 8.51
C LEU A 229 19.27 -5.78 9.12
N GLU A 230 19.62 -6.89 8.48
CA GLU A 230 19.41 -8.24 9.00
C GLU A 230 20.42 -8.66 10.07
N SER A 231 21.52 -7.91 10.22
CA SER A 231 22.55 -8.21 11.21
C SER A 231 22.11 -7.80 12.62
N PRO A 232 22.23 -8.69 13.64
CA PRO A 232 21.93 -8.33 15.02
C PRO A 232 22.88 -7.28 15.61
N THR A 233 24.08 -7.13 15.04
CA THR A 233 25.10 -6.17 15.51
C THR A 233 24.95 -4.78 14.90
N PHE A 234 24.15 -4.62 13.85
CA PHE A 234 23.92 -3.34 13.23
C PHE A 234 22.92 -2.52 14.06
N ASP A 235 23.18 -1.22 14.22
CA ASP A 235 22.26 -0.32 14.93
C ASP A 235 21.74 0.79 14.01
N PRO A 236 20.48 0.66 13.52
CA PRO A 236 19.89 1.68 12.65
C PRO A 236 19.63 3.00 13.38
N ALA A 237 19.57 3.01 14.71
CA ALA A 237 19.42 4.25 15.48
C ALA A 237 20.67 5.13 15.40
N ARG A 238 21.85 4.52 15.16
CA ARG A 238 23.14 5.21 15.09
C ARG A 238 23.58 5.48 13.66
N VAL A 239 23.43 4.50 12.76
CA VAL A 239 23.96 4.55 11.39
C VAL A 239 22.81 4.47 10.39
N ALA A 240 22.65 5.51 9.56
CA ALA A 240 21.74 5.51 8.44
C ALA A 240 22.38 4.88 7.20
N LEU A 241 21.70 3.94 6.55
CA LEU A 241 22.16 3.34 5.28
C LEU A 241 21.48 4.05 4.11
N LEU A 242 22.21 4.89 3.40
CA LEU A 242 21.68 5.72 2.31
C LEU A 242 21.89 5.05 0.96
N ALA A 243 20.90 5.15 0.07
CA ALA A 243 21.01 4.65 -1.30
C ALA A 243 21.86 5.57 -2.21
N GLU A 244 21.99 6.85 -1.84
CA GLU A 244 22.75 7.85 -2.57
C GLU A 244 23.30 8.90 -1.60
N PRO A 245 24.37 9.64 -1.97
CA PRO A 245 24.90 10.71 -1.13
C PRO A 245 23.83 11.75 -0.80
N LEU A 246 23.75 12.14 0.48
CA LEU A 246 22.81 13.15 0.96
C LEU A 246 23.55 14.48 1.22
N PRO A 247 23.36 15.51 0.39
CA PRO A 247 23.97 16.81 0.60
C PRO A 247 23.64 17.36 2.00
N GLY A 248 24.66 17.83 2.71
CA GLY A 248 24.52 18.34 4.08
C GLY A 248 24.60 17.27 5.18
N ALA A 249 24.71 15.98 4.84
CA ALA A 249 24.98 14.91 5.81
C ALA A 249 26.46 14.79 6.20
N GLU A 250 27.37 15.41 5.44
CA GLU A 250 28.85 15.30 5.61
C GLU A 250 29.42 16.13 6.76
N ALA A 251 28.60 16.91 7.48
CA ALA A 251 29.09 17.72 8.58
C ALA A 251 29.37 16.84 9.82
N ARG A 252 30.60 16.30 9.95
CA ARG A 252 31.40 16.19 11.21
C ARG A 252 32.77 15.51 11.01
N PRO A 253 33.83 15.86 11.80
CA PRO A 253 33.80 16.13 13.25
C PRO A 253 34.52 17.43 13.71
N GLY A 254 34.06 18.02 14.81
CA GLY A 254 34.97 18.52 15.85
C GLY A 254 35.91 19.72 15.63
N GLU A 255 35.84 20.51 14.56
CA GLU A 255 36.66 21.74 14.44
C GLU A 255 35.80 22.95 14.03
N GLY A 256 35.34 23.74 15.02
CA GLY A 256 34.80 25.07 14.75
C GLY A 256 33.77 25.61 15.74
N ALA A 257 33.05 24.76 16.46
CA ALA A 257 32.13 25.19 17.51
C ALA A 257 32.63 24.71 18.88
N ARG A 258 33.78 25.24 19.31
CA ARG A 258 34.04 25.34 20.74
C ARG A 258 32.94 26.26 21.28
N PRO A 259 32.05 25.83 22.20
CA PRO A 259 31.20 26.80 22.87
C PRO A 259 32.15 27.84 23.47
N ALA A 260 31.92 29.12 23.18
CA ALA A 260 32.67 30.19 23.82
C ALA A 260 32.67 29.91 25.33
N PRO A 261 33.80 30.04 26.05
CA PRO A 261 33.81 29.89 27.49
C PRO A 261 32.94 31.00 28.08
N GLY A 262 31.65 30.72 28.20
CA GLY A 262 30.72 31.47 29.02
C GLY A 262 31.14 31.32 30.49
N PRO A 263 30.89 32.32 31.32
CA PRO A 263 31.35 32.32 32.71
C PRO A 263 30.90 31.03 33.40
N ALA A 264 31.87 30.36 34.03
CA ALA A 264 31.68 29.14 34.79
C ALA A 264 30.60 29.36 35.86
N GLY A 265 29.38 28.92 35.56
CA GLY A 265 28.24 29.28 36.40
C GLY A 265 26.86 29.02 35.80
N SER A 266 26.66 27.94 35.04
CA SER A 266 25.31 27.36 34.93
C SER A 266 25.37 25.85 34.67
N LEU A 267 25.20 25.09 35.75
CA LEU A 267 24.97 23.64 35.74
C LEU A 267 23.56 23.28 35.21
N ARG A 268 23.11 23.91 34.11
CA ARG A 268 21.78 23.72 33.50
C ARG A 268 21.77 23.77 31.97
N ALA A 269 22.90 23.53 31.30
CA ALA A 269 22.83 23.00 29.94
C ALA A 269 22.36 21.55 30.06
N ARG A 270 21.04 21.33 30.12
CA ARG A 270 20.44 20.00 29.95
C ARG A 270 21.11 19.40 28.71
N GLU A 271 21.68 18.20 28.81
CA GLU A 271 22.07 17.41 27.65
C GLU A 271 20.86 17.39 26.71
N ALA A 272 20.89 18.23 25.68
CA ALA A 272 19.76 18.37 24.78
C ALA A 272 19.76 17.11 23.90
N THR A 273 19.07 16.07 24.37
CA THR A 273 18.92 14.83 23.63
C THR A 273 18.31 15.13 22.27
N ALA A 274 18.92 14.58 21.21
CA ALA A 274 18.41 14.66 19.87
C ALA A 274 16.96 14.14 19.83
N MET A 275 16.04 14.92 19.26
CA MET A 275 14.60 14.63 19.30
C MET A 275 13.97 14.92 17.94
N VAL A 276 13.03 14.05 17.55
CA VAL A 276 12.12 14.29 16.43
C VAL A 276 10.69 14.22 16.94
N ARG A 277 9.92 15.29 16.76
CA ARG A 277 8.52 15.36 17.16
C ARG A 277 7.65 15.68 15.95
N TYR A 278 6.69 14.82 15.64
CA TYR A 278 5.70 15.10 14.61
C TYR A 278 4.78 16.24 15.06
N LEU A 279 4.58 17.21 14.17
CA LEU A 279 3.62 18.32 14.33
C LEU A 279 2.32 18.01 13.57
N ALA A 280 2.45 17.42 12.37
CA ALA A 280 1.32 17.00 11.55
C ALA A 280 1.68 15.77 10.71
N ARG A 281 0.72 14.89 10.47
CA ARG A 281 0.92 13.70 9.63
C ARG A 281 -0.37 13.27 8.94
N SER A 282 -0.29 13.09 7.63
CA SER A 282 -1.32 12.50 6.78
C SER A 282 -0.67 11.63 5.70
N ALA A 283 -1.47 11.04 4.82
CA ALA A 283 -0.97 10.22 3.72
C ALA A 283 -0.05 10.99 2.74
N ASN A 284 -0.27 12.31 2.58
CA ASN A 284 0.43 13.14 1.59
C ASN A 284 1.21 14.31 2.21
N HIS A 285 1.23 14.43 3.54
CA HIS A 285 1.88 15.52 4.25
C HIS A 285 2.49 15.03 5.57
N VAL A 286 3.72 15.45 5.84
CA VAL A 286 4.41 15.21 7.11
C VAL A 286 5.09 16.50 7.54
N GLU A 287 4.90 16.88 8.79
CA GLU A 287 5.61 17.99 9.41
C GLU A 287 6.19 17.52 10.74
N ALA A 288 7.49 17.76 10.93
CA ALA A 288 8.21 17.38 12.14
C ALA A 288 9.13 18.52 12.60
N GLU A 289 9.19 18.71 13.91
CA GLU A 289 10.23 19.49 14.56
C GLU A 289 11.39 18.55 14.91
N VAL A 290 12.59 18.96 14.54
CA VAL A 290 13.83 18.23 14.75
C VAL A 290 14.72 19.12 15.60
N SER A 291 15.14 18.63 16.76
CA SER A 291 16.08 19.33 17.63
C SER A 291 17.31 18.46 17.80
N SER A 292 18.47 18.94 17.35
CA SER A 292 19.73 18.23 17.47
C SER A 292 20.87 19.21 17.74
N PRO A 293 21.60 19.11 18.86
CA PRO A 293 22.87 19.86 19.03
C PRO A 293 23.86 19.48 17.94
N GLU A 294 23.72 18.22 17.56
CA GLU A 294 24.38 17.53 16.48
C GLU A 294 24.07 18.16 15.09
N GLY A 295 22.80 18.27 14.77
CA GLY A 295 22.36 17.96 13.41
C GLY A 295 22.55 16.48 13.11
N GLY A 296 22.58 16.10 11.84
CA GLY A 296 22.74 14.72 11.38
C GLY A 296 21.69 14.33 10.36
N VAL A 297 21.51 13.02 10.19
CA VAL A 297 20.54 12.46 9.24
C VAL A 297 19.26 12.09 9.97
N VAL A 298 18.18 12.81 9.67
CA VAL A 298 16.85 12.51 10.19
C VAL A 298 16.23 11.41 9.36
N MET A 299 16.02 10.28 10.03
CA MET A 299 15.40 9.09 9.48
C MET A 299 13.91 9.12 9.78
N PHE A 300 13.09 8.82 8.79
CA PHE A 300 11.65 8.63 8.94
C PHE A 300 11.32 7.22 8.49
N SER A 301 10.84 6.36 9.41
CA SER A 301 10.31 5.02 9.13
C SER A 301 8.98 5.13 8.36
N GLU A 302 9.07 5.64 7.15
CA GLU A 302 7.99 5.95 6.24
C GLU A 302 8.49 5.70 4.81
N ALA A 303 7.71 4.97 4.01
CA ALA A 303 8.19 4.51 2.71
C ALA A 303 8.64 5.67 1.80
N PHE A 304 9.81 5.52 1.21
CA PHE A 304 10.34 6.46 0.22
C PHE A 304 9.53 6.40 -1.07
N HIS A 305 9.42 7.54 -1.77
CA HIS A 305 8.95 7.62 -3.14
C HIS A 305 9.53 8.87 -3.80
N PRO A 306 9.93 8.85 -5.09
CA PRO A 306 10.48 10.01 -5.80
C PRO A 306 9.58 11.25 -5.91
N TYR A 307 8.33 11.18 -5.43
CA TYR A 307 7.37 12.29 -5.47
C TYR A 307 7.24 12.99 -4.13
N TRP A 308 7.94 12.53 -3.09
CA TRP A 308 8.08 13.32 -1.88
C TRP A 308 9.07 14.47 -2.12
N GLU A 309 8.66 15.67 -1.76
CA GLU A 309 9.53 16.86 -1.71
C GLU A 309 9.68 17.30 -0.25
N ALA A 310 10.90 17.64 0.19
CA ALA A 310 11.14 18.17 1.53
C ALA A 310 11.49 19.65 1.52
N MET A 311 11.11 20.31 2.62
CA MET A 311 11.52 21.65 2.99
C MET A 311 12.08 21.64 4.40
N LEU A 312 13.24 22.25 4.59
CA LEU A 312 13.86 22.53 5.87
C LEU A 312 13.74 24.05 6.12
N ASP A 313 12.99 24.44 7.14
CA ASP A 313 12.72 25.85 7.47
C ASP A 313 12.28 26.69 6.27
N GLY A 314 11.42 26.12 5.43
CA GLY A 314 10.90 26.77 4.23
C GLY A 314 11.83 26.73 3.00
N ARG A 315 13.03 26.15 3.10
CA ARG A 315 13.95 25.96 1.97
C ARG A 315 13.93 24.53 1.49
N ARG A 316 13.94 24.31 0.16
CA ARG A 316 13.96 22.96 -0.41
C ARG A 316 15.23 22.21 0.03
N THR A 317 15.05 20.96 0.45
CA THR A 317 16.14 20.05 0.84
C THR A 317 15.90 18.68 0.18
N PRO A 318 16.96 17.96 -0.24
CA PRO A 318 16.80 16.63 -0.82
C PRO A 318 16.23 15.63 0.20
N ILE A 319 15.42 14.70 -0.31
CA ILE A 319 15.06 13.46 0.40
C ILE A 319 15.79 12.34 -0.32
N VAL A 320 16.51 11.51 0.43
CA VAL A 320 17.11 10.29 -0.12
C VAL A 320 16.42 9.06 0.47
N ARG A 321 16.53 7.94 -0.26
CA ARG A 321 16.11 6.65 0.24
C ARG A 321 17.14 6.14 1.25
N ALA A 322 16.67 5.69 2.40
CA ALA A 322 17.49 5.20 3.48
C ALA A 322 16.92 3.92 4.09
N ASP A 323 17.77 3.13 4.76
CA ASP A 323 17.45 1.83 5.35
C ASP A 323 16.59 0.97 4.41
N LEU A 324 17.09 0.89 3.17
CA LEU A 324 16.48 0.24 2.00
C LEU A 324 15.18 0.87 1.51
N ALA A 325 14.20 1.17 2.37
CA ALA A 325 12.84 1.51 1.96
C ALA A 325 12.29 2.84 2.48
N PHE A 326 13.03 3.55 3.33
CA PHE A 326 12.57 4.68 4.13
C PHE A 326 13.15 6.01 3.67
N ARG A 327 12.69 7.12 4.27
CA ARG A 327 13.07 8.48 3.88
C ARG A 327 14.12 9.03 4.84
N ALA A 328 15.10 9.74 4.31
CA ALA A 328 16.07 10.50 5.09
C ALA A 328 16.23 11.94 4.58
N VAL A 329 16.47 12.86 5.51
CA VAL A 329 16.74 14.28 5.26
C VAL A 329 17.89 14.73 6.16
N ALA A 330 18.83 15.53 5.63
CA ALA A 330 19.90 16.11 6.43
C ALA A 330 19.39 17.37 7.16
N VAL A 331 19.74 17.48 8.44
CA VAL A 331 19.39 18.63 9.27
C VAL A 331 20.66 19.13 9.98
N PRO A 332 20.94 20.45 9.94
CA PRO A 332 22.08 21.02 10.65
C PRO A 332 21.85 21.07 12.17
N ALA A 333 22.88 21.48 12.91
CA ALA A 333 22.79 21.69 14.35
C ALA A 333 21.77 22.79 14.68
N GLY A 334 20.86 22.50 15.62
CA GLY A 334 19.82 23.41 16.08
C GLY A 334 18.43 22.77 16.12
N THR A 335 17.42 23.63 16.23
CA THR A 335 16.01 23.25 16.11
C THR A 335 15.50 23.69 14.74
N HIS A 336 14.99 22.74 13.98
CA HIS A 336 14.55 22.94 12.60
C HIS A 336 13.19 22.29 12.38
N ARG A 337 12.48 22.80 11.37
CA ARG A 337 11.20 22.25 10.92
C ARG A 337 11.38 21.58 9.58
N VAL A 338 11.14 20.26 9.54
CA VAL A 338 11.12 19.46 8.33
C VAL A 338 9.68 19.27 7.89
N ARG A 339 9.38 19.70 6.66
CA ARG A 339 8.08 19.49 6.01
C ARG A 339 8.28 18.64 4.78
N MET A 340 7.49 17.59 4.61
CA MET A 340 7.49 16.73 3.43
C MET A 340 6.09 16.66 2.83
N ASP A 341 5.98 16.85 1.52
CA ASP A 341 4.73 16.77 0.79
C ASP A 341 4.84 15.79 -0.38
N TYR A 342 3.82 14.96 -0.56
CA TYR A 342 3.74 14.05 -1.70
C TYR A 342 3.13 14.77 -2.91
N ARG A 343 3.93 15.02 -3.94
CA ARG A 343 3.56 15.83 -5.12
C ARG A 343 3.80 15.08 -6.44
N PRO A 344 2.87 14.18 -6.83
CA PRO A 344 2.94 13.49 -8.11
C PRO A 344 2.77 14.43 -9.30
N ARG A 345 3.85 14.72 -10.04
CA ARG A 345 3.83 15.63 -11.20
C ARG A 345 2.86 15.20 -12.31
N ALA A 346 2.65 13.90 -12.48
CA ALA A 346 1.70 13.37 -13.46
C ALA A 346 0.25 13.70 -13.08
N TYR A 347 -0.11 13.56 -11.80
CA TYR A 347 -1.43 13.93 -11.29
C TYR A 347 -1.69 15.44 -11.42
N GLU A 348 -0.71 16.28 -11.08
CA GLU A 348 -0.83 17.73 -11.22
C GLU A 348 -1.12 18.15 -12.67
N ARG A 349 -0.41 17.55 -13.64
CA ARG A 349 -0.68 17.76 -15.07
C ARG A 349 -2.04 17.25 -15.50
N ALA A 350 -2.41 16.03 -15.09
CA ALA A 350 -3.71 15.43 -15.43
C ALA A 350 -4.86 16.27 -14.88
N ARG A 351 -4.77 16.76 -13.64
CA ARG A 351 -5.77 17.63 -13.03
C ARG A 351 -6.02 18.89 -13.87
N ILE A 352 -4.95 19.56 -14.32
CA ILE A 352 -5.06 20.76 -15.16
C ILE A 352 -5.75 20.42 -16.48
N VAL A 353 -5.33 19.35 -17.16
CA VAL A 353 -5.94 18.92 -18.42
C VAL A 353 -7.43 18.60 -18.26
N THR A 354 -7.80 17.85 -17.22
CA THR A 354 -9.21 17.53 -16.91
C THR A 354 -10.04 18.78 -16.65
N LEU A 355 -9.53 19.73 -15.86
CA LEU A 355 -10.25 20.98 -15.57
C LEU A 355 -10.45 21.82 -16.82
N VAL A 356 -9.45 21.91 -17.70
CA VAL A 356 -9.58 22.60 -18.99
C VAL A 356 -10.60 21.90 -19.88
N ALA A 357 -10.56 20.57 -20.00
CA ALA A 357 -11.50 19.81 -20.80
C ALA A 357 -12.95 19.97 -20.30
N LEU A 358 -13.17 19.89 -18.99
CA LEU A 358 -14.49 20.11 -18.38
C LEU A 358 -14.99 21.54 -18.60
N SER A 359 -14.09 22.53 -18.50
CA SER A 359 -14.45 23.94 -18.74
C SER A 359 -14.87 24.16 -20.20
N LEU A 360 -14.13 23.60 -21.17
CA LEU A 360 -14.48 23.69 -22.59
C LEU A 360 -15.80 22.98 -22.90
N ALA A 361 -16.01 21.79 -22.34
CA ALA A 361 -17.28 21.06 -22.51
C ALA A 361 -18.47 21.82 -21.90
N GLY A 362 -18.30 22.38 -20.71
CA GLY A 362 -19.29 23.24 -20.05
C GLY A 362 -19.64 24.47 -20.89
N CYS A 363 -18.63 25.20 -21.39
CA CYS A 363 -18.82 26.33 -22.28
C CYS A 363 -19.56 25.94 -23.57
N ALA A 364 -19.20 24.82 -24.20
CA ALA A 364 -19.88 24.32 -25.39
C ALA A 364 -21.35 23.97 -25.12
N GLY A 365 -21.64 23.33 -23.98
CA GLY A 365 -23.02 23.02 -23.55
C GLY A 365 -23.85 24.28 -23.29
N VAL A 366 -23.29 25.29 -22.65
CA VAL A 366 -23.95 26.59 -22.44
C VAL A 366 -24.23 27.28 -23.79
N LEU A 367 -23.26 27.29 -24.70
CA LEU A 367 -23.43 27.86 -26.04
C LEU A 367 -24.54 27.16 -26.83
N ASP A 368 -24.62 25.82 -26.78
CA ASP A 368 -25.71 25.07 -27.42
C ASP A 368 -27.07 25.41 -26.80
N LEU A 369 -27.17 25.48 -25.46
CA LEU A 369 -28.40 25.84 -24.78
C LEU A 369 -28.88 27.26 -25.15
N VAL A 370 -27.96 28.22 -25.20
CA VAL A 370 -28.27 29.60 -25.63
C VAL A 370 -28.74 29.62 -27.08
N ARG A 371 -28.09 28.85 -27.97
CA ARG A 371 -28.51 28.72 -29.37
C ARG A 371 -29.91 28.10 -29.48
N ARG A 372 -30.24 27.06 -28.71
CA ARG A 372 -31.56 26.44 -28.69
C ARG A 372 -32.65 27.39 -28.18
N ARG A 373 -32.37 28.17 -27.13
CA ARG A 373 -33.32 29.18 -26.61
C ARG A 373 -33.55 30.34 -27.58
N ARG A 374 -32.57 30.66 -28.43
CA ARG A 374 -32.67 31.71 -29.45
C ARG A 374 -33.24 31.22 -30.79
N ARG A 375 -33.49 29.92 -30.97
CA ARG A 375 -34.17 29.41 -32.19
C ARG A 375 -35.62 29.88 -32.17
N PRO A 376 -36.12 30.57 -33.21
CA PRO A 376 -37.52 30.92 -33.33
C PRO A 376 -38.38 29.65 -33.28
N ARG A 377 -39.51 29.66 -32.55
CA ARG A 377 -40.52 28.61 -32.69
C ARG A 377 -40.96 28.58 -34.14
N ALA A 378 -40.85 27.42 -34.81
CA ALA A 378 -41.41 27.24 -36.13
C ALA A 378 -42.92 27.58 -36.08
N PRO A 379 -43.47 28.34 -37.04
CA PRO A 379 -44.89 28.60 -37.09
C PRO A 379 -45.63 27.26 -37.17
N THR A 380 -46.54 27.01 -36.23
CA THR A 380 -47.46 25.88 -36.27
C THR A 380 -48.28 25.98 -37.56
N ALA A 381 -48.26 24.91 -38.36
CA ALA A 381 -48.97 24.78 -39.63
C ALA A 381 -50.50 24.70 -39.44
N ALA A 382 -51.09 25.74 -38.87
CA ALA A 382 -52.52 25.88 -38.63
C ALA A 382 -52.98 27.27 -39.07
N GLU A 383 -52.67 27.67 -40.31
CA GLU A 383 -53.24 28.85 -40.95
C GLU A 383 -53.01 28.80 -42.48
N THR A 384 -53.54 27.75 -43.11
CA THR A 384 -53.90 27.79 -44.54
C THR A 384 -55.07 26.83 -44.72
N ARG A 385 -56.28 27.38 -44.54
CA ARG A 385 -57.54 26.79 -45.00
C ARG A 385 -58.24 27.82 -45.85
#